data_AF-A0AAD3MCD7-F1
#
_entry.id   AF-A0AAD3MCD7-F1
#
_cell.length_a   1.000
_cell.length_b   1.000
_cell.length_c   1.000
_cell.angle_alpha   90.00
_cell.angle_beta   90.00
_cell.angle_gamma   90.00
#
_symmetry.space_group_name_H-M   'P 1'
#
loop_
_entity.id
_entity.type
_entity.pdbx_description
1 polymer ?
#
loop_
_entity_poly.entity_id
_entity_poly.type
_entity_poly.pdbx_seq_one_letter_code
_entity_poly.pdbx_strand_id
1 'polypeptide(L)'
;MKSDLVDPWICGRRKGGRGGRIKVQGRKLIPPRTESVAEKMLTNWFTFLLYKFLKECAGEPLFSLFCAIKQQMEKGPIDSITGEARYSLSEDKLIRQQIDYKTLVVNCIHPENEKSPEIQVKVLNCDTISQVKEKILDAIYKNVPHSHRLKASDMDLEWRQGRGQRMILQDEDVTTKIEGDWKRLNMLAHYQ
;
A
#
# COMPACT_ATOMS: atom_id res chain seq x y z
N MET A 1 40.45 -43.11 3.60
CA MET A 1 41.76 -43.40 2.97
C MET A 1 41.46 -43.86 1.56
N LYS A 2 41.94 -43.09 0.56
CA LYS A 2 41.98 -43.34 -0.90
C LYS A 2 40.69 -43.71 -1.66
N SER A 3 40.35 -42.79 -2.58
CA SER A 3 39.68 -43.00 -3.86
C SER A 3 40.28 -44.16 -4.66
N ASP A 4 39.48 -44.86 -5.45
CA ASP A 4 39.88 -45.26 -6.81
C ASP A 4 38.68 -45.47 -7.75
N LEU A 5 38.95 -45.05 -8.98
CA LEU A 5 38.15 -44.90 -10.19
C LEU A 5 37.85 -46.24 -10.91
N VAL A 6 36.72 -46.23 -11.64
CA VAL A 6 36.49 -46.79 -13.00
C VAL A 6 35.93 -48.22 -13.17
N ASP A 7 34.75 -48.21 -13.81
CA ASP A 7 34.02 -49.28 -14.50
C ASP A 7 34.83 -50.05 -15.56
N PRO A 8 34.38 -51.27 -15.90
CA PRO A 8 34.38 -51.66 -17.30
C PRO A 8 33.09 -52.35 -17.76
N TRP A 9 32.46 -51.69 -18.72
CA TRP A 9 31.40 -52.11 -19.65
C TRP A 9 31.38 -53.59 -20.06
N ILE A 10 30.17 -54.19 -20.06
CA ILE A 10 29.77 -55.23 -21.03
C ILE A 10 28.43 -54.87 -21.70
N CYS A 11 28.57 -54.58 -22.99
CA CYS A 11 27.69 -54.71 -24.14
C CYS A 11 26.28 -55.34 -23.97
N GLY A 12 25.26 -54.68 -24.56
CA GLY A 12 23.92 -55.25 -24.73
C GLY A 12 23.04 -54.47 -25.71
N ARG A 13 23.41 -54.44 -26.98
CA ARG A 13 22.62 -53.87 -28.09
C ARG A 13 21.35 -54.71 -28.31
N ARG A 14 20.15 -54.20 -27.97
CA ARG A 14 18.87 -54.73 -28.47
C ARG A 14 18.21 -53.75 -29.44
N LYS A 15 17.94 -54.25 -30.64
CA LYS A 15 17.22 -53.58 -31.74
C LYS A 15 15.75 -53.37 -31.38
N GLY A 16 15.21 -52.24 -31.86
CA GLY A 16 13.95 -52.23 -32.59
C GLY A 16 12.65 -52.27 -31.79
N GLY A 17 12.14 -51.08 -31.49
CA GLY A 17 10.73 -50.86 -31.16
C GLY A 17 10.40 -49.38 -31.27
N ARG A 18 10.08 -48.90 -32.48
CA ARG A 18 9.47 -47.56 -32.65
C ARG A 18 8.03 -47.63 -32.12
N GLY A 19 7.88 -47.63 -30.80
CA GLY A 19 6.60 -47.34 -30.15
C GLY A 19 6.23 -45.91 -30.48
N GLY A 20 5.25 -45.72 -31.37
CA GLY A 20 4.69 -44.42 -31.67
C GLY A 20 4.12 -43.83 -30.39
N ARG A 21 4.76 -42.77 -29.88
CA ARG A 21 4.26 -42.03 -28.73
C ARG A 21 3.11 -41.15 -29.21
N ILE A 22 1.87 -41.50 -28.89
CA ILE A 22 0.74 -40.59 -29.03
C ILE A 22 0.95 -39.46 -28.03
N LYS A 23 1.37 -38.28 -28.50
CA LYS A 23 1.36 -37.07 -27.69
C LYS A 23 -0.05 -36.50 -27.73
N VAL A 24 -0.81 -36.69 -26.66
CA VAL A 24 -2.02 -35.89 -26.43
C VAL A 24 -1.52 -34.51 -26.01
N GLN A 25 -1.63 -33.53 -26.90
CA GLN A 25 -1.49 -32.13 -26.52
C GLN A 25 -2.69 -31.83 -25.63
N GLY A 26 -2.50 -31.87 -24.30
CA GLY A 26 -3.50 -31.32 -23.39
C GLY A 26 -3.84 -29.91 -23.86
N ARG A 27 -5.12 -29.61 -24.08
CA ARG A 27 -5.57 -28.27 -24.42
C ARG A 27 -5.29 -27.34 -23.23
N LYS A 28 -4.06 -26.87 -23.11
CA LYS A 28 -3.76 -25.64 -22.37
C LYS A 28 -3.76 -24.50 -23.38
N LEU A 29 -4.93 -24.29 -23.96
CA LEU A 29 -5.26 -23.18 -24.85
C LEU A 29 -6.43 -22.42 -24.22
N ILE A 30 -6.20 -21.88 -23.03
CA ILE A 30 -6.92 -20.69 -22.61
C ILE A 30 -5.84 -19.62 -22.57
N PRO A 31 -5.75 -18.76 -23.60
CA PRO A 31 -4.96 -17.54 -23.47
C PRO A 31 -5.46 -16.80 -22.23
N PRO A 32 -4.60 -16.29 -21.34
CA PRO A 32 -5.03 -15.58 -20.12
C PRO A 32 -5.77 -14.26 -20.39
N ARG A 33 -6.09 -13.95 -21.65
CA ARG A 33 -6.69 -12.71 -22.13
C ARG A 33 -7.62 -12.96 -23.31
N THR A 34 -8.70 -13.70 -23.09
CA THR A 34 -9.83 -13.71 -24.02
C THR A 34 -10.92 -12.84 -23.41
N GLU A 35 -11.05 -11.57 -23.80
CA GLU A 35 -12.06 -10.65 -23.22
C GLU A 35 -13.50 -10.96 -23.68
N SER A 36 -13.86 -12.23 -23.75
CA SER A 36 -15.17 -12.68 -24.21
C SER A 36 -16.27 -12.23 -23.25
N VAL A 37 -17.47 -12.02 -23.79
CA VAL A 37 -18.67 -11.74 -23.00
C VAL A 37 -18.91 -12.88 -21.99
N ALA A 38 -18.66 -14.12 -22.41
CA ALA A 38 -18.82 -15.30 -21.56
C ALA A 38 -17.90 -15.26 -20.32
N GLU A 39 -16.64 -14.83 -20.47
CA GLU A 39 -15.72 -14.69 -19.33
C GLU A 39 -16.16 -13.60 -18.36
N LYS A 40 -16.62 -12.45 -18.87
CA LYS A 40 -17.18 -11.38 -18.02
C LYS A 40 -18.44 -11.84 -17.27
N MET A 41 -19.33 -12.59 -17.93
CA MET A 41 -20.51 -13.18 -17.30
C MET A 41 -20.11 -14.18 -16.21
N LEU A 42 -19.07 -14.98 -16.46
CA LEU A 42 -18.55 -15.93 -15.47
C LEU A 42 -17.96 -15.22 -14.25
N THR A 43 -17.21 -14.13 -14.44
CA THR A 43 -16.72 -13.29 -13.33
C THR A 43 -17.89 -12.75 -12.50
N ASN A 44 -18.90 -12.15 -13.14
CA ASN A 44 -20.09 -11.63 -12.44
C ASN A 44 -20.82 -12.74 -11.67
N TRP A 45 -20.94 -13.93 -12.27
CA TRP A 45 -21.58 -15.07 -11.62
C TRP A 45 -20.82 -15.48 -10.36
N PHE A 46 -19.49 -15.60 -10.42
CA PHE A 46 -18.67 -15.86 -9.23
C PHE A 46 -18.80 -14.75 -8.18
N THR A 47 -18.86 -13.47 -8.58
CA THR A 47 -19.07 -12.37 -7.64
C THR A 47 -20.35 -12.54 -6.82
N PHE A 48 -21.47 -12.92 -7.45
CA PHE A 48 -22.73 -13.15 -6.73
C PHE A 48 -22.66 -14.38 -5.82
N LEU A 49 -22.11 -15.49 -6.30
CA LEU A 49 -22.03 -16.74 -5.53
C LEU A 49 -21.07 -16.62 -4.33
N LEU A 50 -19.98 -15.89 -4.48
CA LEU A 50 -18.94 -15.76 -3.45
C LEU A 50 -19.22 -14.61 -2.46
N TYR A 51 -20.26 -13.79 -2.66
CA TYR A 51 -20.57 -12.68 -1.75
C TYR A 51 -20.77 -13.16 -0.30
N LYS A 52 -21.54 -14.23 -0.10
CA LYS A 52 -21.79 -14.78 1.25
C LYS A 52 -20.49 -15.28 1.90
N PHE A 53 -19.65 -15.99 1.14
CA PHE A 53 -18.34 -16.45 1.60
C PHE A 53 -17.41 -15.28 1.95
N LEU A 54 -17.40 -14.21 1.15
CA LEU A 54 -16.65 -13.00 1.46
C LEU A 54 -17.16 -12.37 2.75
N LYS A 55 -18.47 -12.23 2.92
CA LYS A 55 -19.07 -11.60 4.10
C LYS A 55 -18.83 -12.39 5.39
N GLU A 56 -18.87 -13.73 5.32
CA GLU A 56 -18.87 -14.60 6.51
C GLU A 56 -17.50 -15.21 6.83
N CYS A 57 -16.57 -15.27 5.88
CA CYS A 57 -15.29 -15.97 6.06
C CYS A 57 -14.07 -15.17 5.61
N ALA A 58 -14.07 -14.66 4.38
CA ALA A 58 -12.85 -14.09 3.78
C ALA A 58 -12.69 -12.57 3.95
N GLY A 59 -13.76 -11.86 4.33
CA GLY A 59 -13.79 -10.40 4.38
C GLY A 59 -12.94 -9.83 5.51
N GLU A 60 -13.06 -10.39 6.72
CA GLU A 60 -12.25 -9.98 7.87
C GLU A 60 -10.74 -10.17 7.64
N PRO A 61 -10.23 -11.36 7.22
CA PRO A 61 -8.80 -11.51 6.98
C PRO A 61 -8.30 -10.64 5.82
N LEU A 62 -9.12 -10.44 4.77
CA LEU A 62 -8.76 -9.55 3.67
C LEU A 62 -8.64 -8.10 4.13
N PHE A 63 -9.59 -7.64 4.95
CA PHE A 63 -9.55 -6.29 5.51
C PHE A 63 -8.40 -6.11 6.51
N SER A 64 -8.13 -7.12 7.34
CA SER A 64 -6.99 -7.15 8.26
C SER A 64 -5.66 -7.04 7.51
N LEU A 65 -5.50 -7.76 6.40
CA LEU A 65 -4.33 -7.66 5.54
C LEU A 65 -4.19 -6.25 4.94
N PHE A 66 -5.28 -5.67 4.43
CA PHE A 66 -5.28 -4.28 3.94
C PHE A 66 -4.81 -3.29 5.02
N CYS A 67 -5.36 -3.40 6.23
CA CYS A 67 -4.97 -2.56 7.37
C CYS A 67 -3.49 -2.76 7.75
N ALA A 68 -3.00 -4.00 7.76
CA ALA A 68 -1.61 -4.31 8.07
C ALA A 68 -0.64 -3.71 7.05
N ILE A 69 -0.96 -3.80 5.75
CA ILE A 69 -0.17 -3.19 4.68
C ILE A 69 -0.16 -1.67 4.82
N LYS A 70 -1.34 -1.04 4.98
CA LYS A 70 -1.46 0.41 5.16
C LYS A 70 -0.62 0.91 6.34
N GLN A 71 -0.78 0.29 7.50
CA GLN A 71 -0.01 0.62 8.71
C GLN A 71 1.49 0.39 8.52
N GLN A 72 1.90 -0.65 7.78
CA GLN A 72 3.31 -0.91 7.53
C GLN A 72 3.93 0.13 6.59
N MET A 73 3.19 0.58 5.56
CA MET A 73 3.64 1.63 4.65
C MET A 73 3.82 2.96 5.38
N GLU A 74 2.85 3.34 6.22
CA GLU A 74 2.82 4.64 6.93
C GLU A 74 3.88 4.80 8.04
N LYS A 75 4.58 3.72 8.42
CA LYS A 75 5.73 3.77 9.35
C LYS A 75 6.97 4.41 8.75
N GLY A 76 7.03 4.55 7.42
CA GLY A 76 8.16 5.12 6.71
C GLY A 76 7.70 6.24 5.76
N PRO A 77 8.66 6.99 5.19
CA PRO A 77 8.35 8.03 4.22
C PRO A 77 7.59 7.47 3.01
N ILE A 78 6.57 8.21 2.58
CA ILE A 78 5.83 7.99 1.35
C ILE A 78 5.86 9.30 0.57
N ASP A 79 6.36 9.27 -0.66
CA ASP A 79 6.39 10.43 -1.54
C ASP A 79 4.96 10.72 -2.05
N SER A 80 4.45 11.93 -1.78
CA SER A 80 3.08 12.32 -2.12
C SER A 80 2.85 12.50 -3.63
N ILE A 81 3.91 12.69 -4.41
CA ILE A 81 3.83 12.92 -5.86
C ILE A 81 3.98 11.59 -6.61
N THR A 82 5.01 10.80 -6.29
CA THR A 82 5.32 9.56 -7.02
C THR A 82 4.60 8.33 -6.46
N GLY A 83 4.15 8.39 -5.20
CA GLY A 83 3.59 7.25 -4.47
C GLY A 83 4.63 6.19 -4.10
N GLU A 84 5.93 6.50 -4.20
CA GLU A 84 6.99 5.62 -3.72
C GLU A 84 7.02 5.60 -2.19
N ALA A 85 7.34 4.46 -1.60
CA ALA A 85 7.37 4.29 -0.15
C ALA A 85 8.60 3.53 0.32
N ARG A 86 9.08 3.85 1.52
CA ARG A 86 10.23 3.15 2.14
C ARG A 86 9.95 1.68 2.41
N TYR A 87 8.70 1.33 2.76
CA TYR A 87 8.26 -0.03 3.06
C TYR A 87 7.34 -0.60 1.97
N SER A 88 7.54 -0.18 0.72
CA SER A 88 6.80 -0.74 -0.42
C SER A 88 7.05 -2.24 -0.58
N LEU A 89 5.98 -2.99 -0.89
CA LEU A 89 6.07 -4.39 -1.31
C LEU A 89 6.43 -4.55 -2.81
N SER A 90 6.31 -3.47 -3.58
CA SER A 90 6.68 -3.41 -4.99
C SER A 90 8.08 -2.78 -5.14
N GLU A 91 8.95 -3.45 -5.90
CA GLU A 91 10.31 -2.98 -6.17
C GLU A 91 10.32 -1.64 -6.93
N ASP A 92 9.39 -1.45 -7.87
CA ASP A 92 9.26 -0.24 -8.68
C ASP A 92 8.75 0.97 -7.88
N LYS A 93 8.21 0.74 -6.69
CA LYS A 93 7.71 1.77 -5.78
C LYS A 93 8.56 1.93 -4.52
N LEU A 94 9.75 1.34 -4.51
CA LEU A 94 10.63 1.38 -3.35
C LEU A 94 11.52 2.63 -3.37
N ILE A 95 11.43 3.45 -2.32
CA ILE A 95 12.39 4.54 -2.11
C ILE A 95 13.76 3.95 -1.77
N ARG A 96 14.73 4.13 -2.68
CA ARG A 96 16.13 3.71 -2.50
C ARG A 96 17.01 4.79 -1.89
N GLN A 97 16.59 6.05 -1.98
CA GLN A 97 17.29 7.18 -1.39
C GLN A 97 17.30 7.08 0.15
N GLN A 98 18.41 7.49 0.75
CA GLN A 98 18.47 7.70 2.19
C GLN A 98 17.73 8.99 2.55
N ILE A 99 16.63 8.85 3.31
CA ILE A 99 15.82 9.96 3.81
C ILE A 99 15.81 9.84 5.33
N ASP A 100 16.35 10.85 6.00
CA ASP A 100 16.28 10.92 7.47
C ASP A 100 14.89 11.44 7.87
N TYR A 101 14.22 10.68 8.73
CA TYR A 101 12.90 11.03 9.23
C TYR A 101 12.76 10.71 10.72
N LYS A 102 11.86 11.42 11.39
CA LYS A 102 11.54 11.26 12.81
C LYS A 102 10.04 11.04 12.96
N THR A 103 9.66 10.07 13.78
CA THR A 103 8.26 9.92 14.20
C THR A 103 7.92 10.98 15.23
N LEU A 104 6.83 11.70 14.98
CA LEU A 104 6.25 12.69 15.86
C LEU A 104 4.90 12.17 16.35
N VAL A 105 4.49 12.58 17.55
CA VAL A 105 3.16 12.32 18.09
C VAL A 105 2.43 13.65 18.17
N VAL A 106 1.32 13.78 17.44
CA VAL A 106 0.47 14.97 17.45
C VAL A 106 -0.81 14.68 18.22
N ASN A 107 -1.23 15.63 19.04
CA ASN A 107 -2.49 15.57 19.77
C ASN A 107 -3.58 16.26 18.94
N CYS A 108 -4.60 15.51 18.56
CA CYS A 108 -5.64 15.96 17.64
C CYS A 108 -6.97 16.13 18.35
N ILE A 109 -7.66 17.21 18.04
CA ILE A 109 -8.99 17.52 18.59
C ILE A 109 -10.03 17.11 17.53
N HIS A 110 -11.14 16.50 17.96
CA HIS A 110 -12.22 16.12 17.05
C HIS A 110 -12.85 17.36 16.39
N PRO A 111 -13.00 17.41 15.06
CA PRO A 111 -13.43 18.62 14.35
C PRO A 111 -14.82 19.10 14.78
N GLU A 112 -15.72 18.18 15.08
CA GLU A 112 -17.10 18.50 15.49
C GLU A 112 -17.28 18.65 17.01
N ASN A 113 -16.25 18.33 17.81
CA ASN A 113 -16.38 18.31 19.27
C ASN A 113 -15.06 18.64 19.97
N GLU A 114 -14.81 19.94 20.17
CA GLU A 114 -13.58 20.40 20.84
C GLU A 114 -13.42 19.89 22.28
N LYS A 115 -14.50 19.42 22.93
CA LYS A 115 -14.47 18.90 24.30
C LYS A 115 -14.11 17.41 24.36
N SER A 116 -14.01 16.73 23.23
CA SER A 116 -13.57 15.34 23.20
C SER A 116 -12.11 15.22 23.68
N PRO A 117 -11.72 14.11 24.32
CA PRO A 117 -10.32 13.84 24.63
C PRO A 117 -9.45 13.93 23.37
N GLU A 118 -8.24 14.48 23.53
CA GLU A 118 -7.26 14.54 22.44
C GLU A 118 -6.89 13.12 21.97
N ILE A 119 -6.81 12.95 20.65
CA ILE A 119 -6.42 11.70 20.01
C ILE A 119 -4.96 11.81 19.59
N GLN A 120 -4.14 10.90 20.09
CA GLN A 120 -2.72 10.83 19.70
C GLN A 120 -2.57 10.14 18.35
N VAL A 121 -1.92 10.83 17.41
CA VAL A 121 -1.65 10.32 16.06
C VAL A 121 -0.15 10.34 15.82
N LYS A 122 0.39 9.21 15.34
CA LYS A 122 1.80 9.11 14.94
C LYS A 122 1.93 9.56 13.49
N VAL A 123 2.81 10.52 13.27
CA VAL A 123 3.12 11.08 11.95
C VAL A 123 4.64 11.14 11.78
N LEU A 124 5.12 11.37 10.57
CA LEU A 124 6.51 11.61 10.28
C LEU A 124 6.75 13.10 10.04
N ASN A 125 7.90 13.61 10.45
CA ASN A 125 8.27 14.99 10.16
C ASN A 125 8.35 15.28 8.65
N CYS A 126 8.59 14.26 7.82
CA CYS A 126 8.60 14.35 6.36
C CYS A 126 7.23 14.12 5.69
N ASP A 127 6.16 13.86 6.45
CA ASP A 127 4.82 13.77 5.86
C ASP A 127 4.39 15.16 5.34
N THR A 128 3.76 15.20 4.17
CA THR A 128 3.05 16.40 3.69
C THR A 128 1.86 16.73 4.57
N ILE A 129 1.35 17.95 4.51
CA ILE A 129 0.21 18.35 5.34
C ILE A 129 -1.04 17.54 4.98
N SER A 130 -1.26 17.21 3.72
CA SER A 130 -2.35 16.30 3.32
C SER A 130 -2.18 14.90 3.90
N GLN A 131 -0.98 14.32 3.87
CA GLN A 131 -0.72 13.01 4.51
C GLN A 131 -0.96 13.05 6.03
N VAL A 132 -0.57 14.14 6.70
CA VAL A 132 -0.87 14.34 8.12
C VAL A 132 -2.38 14.40 8.35
N LYS A 133 -3.13 15.15 7.54
CA LYS A 133 -4.60 15.22 7.61
C LYS A 133 -5.23 13.85 7.43
N GLU A 134 -4.77 13.05 6.47
CA GLU A 134 -5.27 11.69 6.24
C GLU A 134 -5.05 10.79 7.46
N LYS A 135 -3.84 10.78 8.04
CA LYS A 135 -3.52 10.00 9.24
C LYS A 135 -4.38 10.42 10.44
N ILE A 136 -4.65 11.71 10.58
CA ILE A 136 -5.54 12.24 11.63
C ILE A 136 -6.98 11.78 11.40
N LEU A 137 -7.50 11.91 10.19
CA LEU A 137 -8.86 11.51 9.83
C LEU A 137 -9.05 9.99 10.00
N ASP A 138 -8.05 9.17 9.69
CA ASP A 138 -8.09 7.74 9.95
C ASP A 138 -8.20 7.40 11.43
N ALA A 139 -7.50 8.15 12.30
CA ALA A 139 -7.57 7.94 13.74
C ALA A 139 -8.92 8.40 14.32
N ILE A 140 -9.42 9.56 13.89
CA ILE A 140 -10.70 10.13 14.34
C ILE A 140 -11.87 9.24 13.88
N TYR A 141 -11.88 8.86 12.61
CA TYR A 141 -13.00 8.17 11.96
C TYR A 141 -12.76 6.65 11.80
N LYS A 142 -11.92 6.04 12.66
CA LYS A 142 -11.53 4.62 12.57
C LYS A 142 -12.68 3.62 12.41
N ASN A 143 -13.84 3.93 13.02
CA ASN A 143 -15.04 3.08 13.01
C ASN A 143 -16.13 3.56 12.05
N VAL A 144 -15.86 4.58 11.23
CA VAL A 144 -16.80 5.14 10.25
C VAL A 144 -16.43 4.63 8.86
N PRO A 145 -17.38 4.21 8.02
CA PRO A 145 -17.09 3.81 6.65
C PRO A 145 -16.44 4.97 5.86
N HIS A 146 -15.44 4.67 5.03
CA HIS A 146 -14.66 5.69 4.30
C HIS A 146 -15.55 6.69 3.51
N SER A 147 -16.68 6.22 2.94
CA SER A 147 -17.62 7.06 2.18
C SER A 147 -18.33 8.14 3.00
N HIS A 148 -18.38 8.00 4.32
CA HIS A 148 -19.01 8.96 5.24
C HIS A 148 -17.99 9.84 5.97
N ARG A 149 -16.70 9.68 5.69
CA ARG A 149 -15.64 10.48 6.30
C ARG A 149 -15.46 11.79 5.54
N LEU A 150 -15.06 12.83 6.26
CA LEU A 150 -14.57 14.06 5.65
C LEU A 150 -13.27 13.75 4.89
N LYS A 151 -13.05 14.45 3.77
CA LYS A 151 -11.82 14.32 2.99
C LYS A 151 -10.76 15.28 3.50
N ALA A 152 -9.49 14.90 3.38
CA ALA A 152 -8.38 15.78 3.73
C ALA A 152 -8.39 17.10 2.93
N SER A 153 -8.85 17.09 1.68
CA SER A 153 -9.00 18.29 0.84
C SER A 153 -10.00 19.32 1.39
N ASP A 154 -10.99 18.84 2.14
CA ASP A 154 -12.13 19.65 2.60
C ASP A 154 -11.89 20.15 4.03
N MET A 155 -10.69 19.93 4.57
CA MET A 155 -10.31 20.21 5.95
C MET A 155 -9.04 21.06 6.02
N ASP A 156 -9.07 22.07 6.89
CA ASP A 156 -7.90 22.83 7.30
C ASP A 156 -7.23 22.19 8.52
N LEU A 157 -5.90 22.15 8.54
CA LEU A 157 -5.13 21.70 9.71
C LEU A 157 -4.66 22.90 10.53
N GLU A 158 -5.31 23.16 11.66
CA GLU A 158 -4.91 24.24 12.58
C GLU A 158 -3.92 23.72 13.63
N TRP A 159 -2.71 24.27 13.65
CA TRP A 159 -1.75 24.05 14.72
C TRP A 159 -1.92 25.10 15.83
N ARG A 160 -2.28 24.63 17.03
CA ARG A 160 -2.46 25.45 18.24
C ARG A 160 -1.18 25.42 19.08
N GLN A 161 -0.39 26.49 19.01
CA GLN A 161 0.76 26.67 19.89
C GLN A 161 0.28 27.19 21.24
N GLY A 162 0.72 26.59 22.35
CA GLY A 162 0.19 26.81 23.72
C GLY A 162 0.18 28.24 24.27
N ARG A 163 0.58 29.25 23.48
CA ARG A 163 0.50 30.69 23.78
C ARG A 163 -0.72 31.38 23.15
N GLY A 164 -1.72 30.61 22.71
CA GLY A 164 -2.90 31.14 22.00
C GLY A 164 -2.63 31.50 20.53
N GLN A 165 -1.43 31.21 20.03
CA GLN A 165 -1.11 31.33 18.60
C GLN A 165 -1.70 30.14 17.85
N ARG A 166 -2.35 30.44 16.73
CA ARG A 166 -2.94 29.45 15.83
C ARG A 166 -2.41 29.70 14.43
N MET A 167 -2.07 28.64 13.72
CA MET A 167 -1.68 28.73 12.32
C MET A 167 -2.29 27.60 11.52
N ILE A 168 -2.75 27.90 10.31
CA ILE A 168 -3.25 26.90 9.37
C ILE A 168 -2.05 26.38 8.59
N LEU A 169 -1.89 25.06 8.57
CA LEU A 169 -0.86 24.36 7.80
C LEU A 169 -1.47 23.91 6.47
N GLN A 170 -0.72 24.05 5.39
CA GLN A 170 -1.16 23.66 4.04
C GLN A 170 0.03 23.07 3.26
N ASP A 171 -0.24 22.22 2.27
CA ASP A 171 0.82 21.67 1.41
C ASP A 171 1.53 22.78 0.62
N GLU A 172 0.82 23.87 0.34
CA GLU A 172 1.34 25.04 -0.33
C GLU A 172 0.79 26.31 0.31
N ASP A 173 1.68 27.23 0.68
CA ASP A 173 1.33 28.54 1.22
C ASP A 173 2.41 29.58 0.85
N VAL A 174 2.32 30.79 1.42
CA VAL A 174 3.28 31.87 1.19
C VAL A 174 4.70 31.56 1.69
N THR A 175 4.86 30.54 2.53
CA THR A 175 6.16 30.11 3.08
C THR A 175 6.78 28.97 2.28
N THR A 176 6.07 28.43 1.28
CA THR A 176 6.55 27.30 0.48
C THR A 176 7.86 27.60 -0.23
N LYS A 177 8.81 26.68 -0.08
CA LYS A 177 10.13 26.79 -0.68
C LYS A 177 10.08 26.53 -2.19
N ILE A 178 10.68 27.44 -2.95
CA ILE A 178 10.84 27.36 -4.39
C ILE A 178 12.34 27.27 -4.69
N GLU A 179 12.75 26.21 -5.38
CA GLU A 179 14.13 25.94 -5.76
C GLU A 179 14.21 25.89 -7.30
N GLY A 180 14.57 27.03 -7.90
CA GLY A 180 14.48 27.20 -9.36
C GLY A 180 13.03 27.13 -9.84
N ASP A 181 12.74 26.22 -10.78
CA ASP A 181 11.39 25.97 -11.29
C ASP A 181 10.60 24.95 -10.46
N TRP A 182 11.19 24.43 -9.37
CA TRP A 182 10.57 23.40 -8.54
C TRP A 182 9.94 24.01 -7.29
N LYS A 183 8.69 23.63 -7.03
CA LYS A 183 7.98 23.92 -5.78
C LYS A 183 7.98 22.68 -4.91
N ARG A 184 8.47 22.80 -3.68
CA ARG A 184 8.50 21.69 -2.72
C ARG A 184 7.26 21.73 -1.84
N LEU A 185 6.46 20.66 -1.81
CA LEU A 185 5.34 20.55 -0.89
C LEU A 185 5.81 20.73 0.56
N ASN A 186 5.05 21.51 1.32
CA ASN A 186 5.29 21.72 2.73
C ASN A 186 5.06 20.40 3.49
N MET A 187 6.07 19.98 4.24
CA MET A 187 5.98 18.85 5.15
C MET A 187 5.79 19.37 6.58
N LEU A 188 5.47 18.50 7.53
CA LEU A 188 5.35 18.90 8.93
C LEU A 188 6.63 19.56 9.49
N ALA A 189 7.82 19.07 9.07
CA ALA A 189 9.12 19.65 9.42
C ALA A 189 9.36 21.06 8.86
N HIS A 190 8.59 21.51 7.86
CA HIS A 190 8.71 22.86 7.30
C HIS A 190 8.26 23.93 8.30
N TYR A 191 7.32 23.59 9.18
CA TYR A 191 6.70 24.49 10.14
C TYR A 191 7.31 24.43 11.55
N GLN A 192 8.38 23.66 11.75
CA GLN A 192 9.11 23.53 13.02
C GLN A 192 10.20 24.58 13.19
#